data_AF-A0A968MPW9-F1
#
_entry.id   AF-A0A968MPW9-F1
#
_cell.length_a   1.000
_cell.length_b   1.000
_cell.length_c   1.000
_cell.angle_alpha   90.00
_cell.angle_beta   90.00
_cell.angle_gamma   90.00
#
_symmetry.space_group_name_H-M   'P 1'
#
loop_
_entity.id
_entity.type
_entity.pdbx_description
1 polymer ?
#
loop_
_entity_poly.entity_id
_entity_poly.type
_entity_poly.pdbx_seq_one_letter_code
_entity_poly.pdbx_strand_id
1 'polypeptide(L)' 'MIDVIPDHIYAKDMDSKFLVANQSLATFLDMDSPDQLLGKDDKDFYPPDLAKEFMQEEKVVLKK' A
#
# COMPACT_ATOMS: atom_id res chain seq x y z
N MET A 1 -10.01 12.76 6.23
CA MET A 1 -10.29 13.55 4.99
C MET A 1 -9.67 12.91 3.75
N ILE A 2 -8.77 11.91 3.87
CA ILE A 2 -8.27 11.12 2.73
C ILE A 2 -9.29 10.08 2.22
N ASP A 3 -10.26 9.68 3.04
CA ASP A 3 -11.20 8.59 2.73
C ASP A 3 -12.28 8.94 1.72
N VAL A 4 -12.52 10.23 1.50
CA VAL A 4 -13.47 10.72 0.49
C VAL A 4 -12.84 10.88 -0.89
N ILE A 5 -11.53 10.67 -1.00
CA ILE A 5 -10.80 10.76 -2.26
C ILE A 5 -10.91 9.41 -2.98
N PRO A 6 -11.40 9.36 -4.23
CA PRO A 6 -11.59 8.10 -4.95
C PRO A 6 -10.26 7.45 -5.37
N ASP A 7 -9.17 8.21 -5.43
CA ASP A 7 -7.84 7.69 -5.73
C ASP A 7 -7.29 6.83 -4.58
N HIS A 8 -6.41 5.89 -4.92
CA HIS A 8 -5.71 5.09 -3.93
C HIS A 8 -4.64 5.94 -3.24
N ILE A 9 -4.88 6.29 -1.97
CA ILE A 9 -3.94 7.05 -1.16
C ILE A 9 -3.37 6.15 -0.08
N TYR A 10 -2.05 6.06 -0.04
CA TYR A 10 -1.34 5.32 0.98
C TYR A 10 0.06 5.86 1.20
N ALA A 11 0.64 5.52 2.34
CA ALA A 11 2.05 5.71 2.64
C ALA A 11 2.59 4.41 3.23
N LYS A 12 3.84 4.08 2.89
CA LYS A 12 4.56 2.92 3.40
C LYS A 12 5.85 3.32 4.10
N ASP A 13 6.36 2.45 4.97
CA ASP A 13 7.66 2.59 5.59
C ASP A 13 8.80 2.08 4.69
N MET A 14 10.04 2.12 5.19
CA MET A 14 11.24 1.69 4.47
C MET A 14 11.28 0.17 4.19
N ASP A 15 10.45 -0.61 4.90
CA ASP A 15 10.28 -2.05 4.72
C ASP A 15 9.07 -2.37 3.81
N SER A 16 8.52 -1.35 3.12
CA SER A 16 7.34 -1.42 2.25
C SER A 16 6.05 -1.81 2.96
N LYS A 17 5.96 -1.56 4.27
CA LYS A 17 4.74 -1.83 5.05
C LYS A 17 3.83 -0.61 5.08
N PHE A 18 2.52 -0.82 4.91
CA PHE A 18 1.54 0.28 4.97
C PHE A 18 1.51 0.95 6.34
N LEU A 19 1.70 2.26 6.36
CA LEU A 19 1.53 3.15 7.53
C LEU A 19 0.22 3.91 7.48
N VAL A 20 -0.25 4.22 6.28
CA VAL A 20 -1.51 4.94 6.01
C VAL A 20 -2.14 4.33 4.77
N ALA A 21 -3.45 4.18 4.78
CA ALA A 21 -4.25 3.85 3.62
C ALA A 21 -5.61 4.54 3.72
N ASN A 22 -6.26 4.80 2.59
CA ASN A 22 -7.64 5.28 2.56
C ASN A 22 -8.62 4.15 2.22
N GLN A 23 -9.92 4.40 2.42
CA GLN A 23 -10.97 3.42 2.16
C GLN A 23 -10.99 2.93 0.69
N SER A 24 -10.63 3.80 -0.26
CA SER A 24 -10.58 3.42 -1.68
C SER A 24 -9.57 2.29 -1.92
N LEU A 25 -8.34 2.42 -1.41
CA LEU A 25 -7.34 1.35 -1.50
C LEU A 25 -7.77 0.08 -0.77
N ALA A 26 -8.34 0.20 0.44
CA ALA A 26 -8.82 -0.97 1.20
C ALA A 26 -9.84 -1.78 0.39
N THR A 27 -10.81 -1.09 -0.21
CA THR A 27 -11.85 -1.71 -1.05
C THR A 27 -11.25 -2.33 -2.30
N PHE A 28 -10.26 -1.68 -2.93
CA PHE A 28 -9.56 -2.23 -4.09
C PHE A 28 -8.79 -3.52 -3.78
N LEU A 29 -8.26 -3.64 -2.56
CA LEU A 29 -7.54 -4.82 -2.05
C LEU A 29 -8.46 -5.83 -1.34
N ASP A 30 -9.78 -5.74 -1.58
CA ASP A 30 -10.80 -6.61 -0.99
C ASP A 30 -10.83 -6.64 0.56
N MET A 31 -10.42 -5.54 1.20
CA MET A 31 -10.46 -5.35 2.66
C MET A 31 -11.64 -4.48 3.08
N ASP A 32 -12.17 -4.75 4.28
CA ASP A 32 -13.34 -4.02 4.81
C ASP A 32 -12.96 -2.61 5.31
N SER A 33 -11.71 -2.42 5.75
CA SER A 33 -11.25 -1.14 6.31
C SER A 33 -9.75 -0.89 6.09
N PRO A 34 -9.31 0.38 6.06
CA PRO A 34 -7.89 0.73 5.92
C PRO A 34 -7.00 0.17 7.03
N ASP A 35 -7.54 0.03 8.25
CA ASP A 35 -6.79 -0.50 9.40
C ASP A 35 -6.31 -1.94 9.17
N GLN A 36 -7.00 -2.72 8.34
CA GLN A 36 -6.59 -4.08 7.97
C GLN A 36 -5.36 -4.11 7.04
N LEU A 37 -4.99 -2.98 6.45
CA LEU A 37 -3.80 -2.86 5.61
C LEU A 37 -2.54 -2.54 6.43
N LEU A 38 -2.69 -1.95 7.62
CA LEU A 38 -1.56 -1.45 8.40
C LEU A 38 -0.57 -2.58 8.76
N GLY A 39 0.72 -2.36 8.44
CA GLY A 39 1.79 -3.33 8.68
C GLY A 39 1.92 -4.46 7.65
N LYS A 40 0.94 -4.62 6.74
CA LYS A 40 1.01 -5.53 5.58
C LYS A 40 1.90 -4.95 4.49
N ASP A 41 2.38 -5.80 3.60
CA ASP A 41 3.18 -5.40 2.43
C ASP A 41 2.58 -5.92 1.12
N ASP A 42 3.17 -5.57 -0.02
CA ASP A 42 2.65 -5.96 -1.34
C ASP A 42 2.58 -7.47 -1.55
N LYS A 43 3.35 -8.27 -0.80
CA LYS A 43 3.34 -9.74 -0.93
C LYS A 43 2.05 -10.34 -0.37
N ASP A 44 1.34 -9.62 0.48
CA ASP A 44 0.04 -10.04 1.02
C ASP A 44 -1.08 -9.92 -0.03
N PHE A 45 -0.87 -9.16 -1.12
CA PHE A 45 -1.91 -8.81 -2.09
C PHE A 45 -1.58 -9.15 -3.54
N TYR A 46 -0.30 -9.23 -3.89
CA TYR A 46 0.14 -9.40 -5.28
C TYR A 46 1.04 -10.65 -5.45
N PRO A 47 1.10 -11.22 -6.67
CA PRO A 47 2.06 -12.27 -6.98
C PRO A 47 3.51 -11.83 -6.71
N PRO A 48 4.42 -12.77 -6.39
CA PRO A 48 5.78 -12.44 -5.94
C PRO A 48 6.57 -11.52 -6.86
N ASP A 49 6.42 -11.69 -8.18
CA ASP A 49 7.15 -10.89 -9.16
C ASP A 49 6.69 -9.42 -9.15
N LEU A 50 5.38 -9.19 -9.06
CA LEU A 50 4.79 -7.85 -9.02
C LEU A 50 5.04 -7.17 -7.67
N ALA A 51 4.90 -7.90 -6.57
CA ALA A 51 5.23 -7.38 -5.24
C ALA A 51 6.70 -6.95 -5.17
N LYS A 52 7.61 -7.73 -5.76
CA LYS A 52 9.02 -7.38 -5.83
C LYS A 52 9.28 -6.13 -6.66
N GLU A 53 8.58 -5.95 -7.77
CA GLU A 53 8.67 -4.75 -8.61
C GLU A 53 8.26 -3.50 -7.82
N PHE A 54 7.09 -3.51 -7.17
CA PHE A 54 6.64 -2.39 -6.34
C PHE A 54 7.61 -2.04 -5.22
N MET A 55 8.07 -3.04 -4.46
CA MET A 55 9.05 -2.83 -3.39
C MET A 55 10.40 -2.29 -3.91
N GLN A 56 10.77 -2.56 -5.17
CA GLN A 56 11.99 -2.02 -5.78
C GLN A 56 11.80 -0.58 -6.21
N GLU A 57 10.67 -0.24 -6.83
CA GLU A 57 10.34 1.12 -7.24
C GLU A 57 10.28 2.08 -6.04
N GLU A 58 9.65 1.64 -4.94
CA GLU A 58 9.58 2.41 -3.69
C GLU A 58 10.99 2.76 -3.16
N LYS A 59 11.92 1.82 -3.20
CA LYS A 59 13.32 2.04 -2.78
C LYS A 59 14.05 3.03 -3.68
N VAL A 60 13.66 3.17 -4.94
CA VAL A 60 14.24 4.17 -5.85
C VAL A 60 13.72 5.56 -5.50
N VAL A 61 12.43 5.69 -5.19
CA VAL A 61 11.81 6.97 -4.79
C VAL A 61 12.39 7.49 -3.47
N LEU A 62 12.60 6.62 -2.49
CA LEU A 62 13.12 6.98 -1.15
C LEU A 62 14.60 7.37 -1.13
N LYS A 63 15.34 7.14 -2.21
CA LYS A 63 16.79 7.45 -2.32
C LYS A 63 17.10 8.80 -2.96
N LYS A 64 16.09 9.63 -3.23
CA LYS A 64 16.26 11.01 -3.71
C LYS A 64 16.00 12.01 -2.59
#